data_AF-A0A3E0KHW6-F1
#
_entry.id   AF-A0A3E0KHW6-F1
#
_cell.length_a   1.000
_cell.length_b   1.000
_cell.length_c   1.000
_cell.angle_alpha   90.00
_cell.angle_beta   90.00
_cell.angle_gamma   90.00
#
_symmetry.space_group_name_H-M   'P 1'
#
loop_
_entity.id
_entity.type
_entity.pdbx_description
1 polymer ?
#
loop_
_entity_poly.entity_id
_entity_poly.type
_entity_poly.pdbx_seq_one_letter_code
_entity_poly.pdbx_strand_id
1 'polypeptide(L)'
;MLALEFEPLLHFGSGHVAAASAPGVAREELERVGPDGQGRPAGFRKSFGDGQVWTDSHGHAPGLRPRPGRLLGPTPGGGGDPVDSPVTGSTGERAAGRRLTGLAALFAVIPHHRGWLRLLVAVNVLGSIYGFNWYVAQLARTPWYLWPVTPDSPLSSLGFGIYLALRLSGRAAPWFGALVQLATFKYGLWTVVVLGQYLLATGDANPELLLLLSTHAGMALEAYLMMRADPAPGPALALAMGWLALNDAFDYLVGTHPTVPDPSLIDVVAVEAAALTWLALAAALTARRRGDPVRYTGWNPDGPGMPGKRGSQP
;
A
#
# COMPACT_ATOMS: atom_id res chain seq x y z
N MET A 1 -29.80 -20.09 21.53
CA MET A 1 -29.37 -20.49 20.17
C MET A 1 -30.27 -19.75 19.20
N LEU A 2 -29.85 -18.56 18.74
CA LEU A 2 -30.62 -17.74 17.81
C LEU A 2 -29.74 -17.62 16.56
N ALA A 3 -30.08 -18.40 15.53
CA ALA A 3 -29.54 -18.23 14.20
C ALA A 3 -30.17 -16.95 13.64
N LEU A 4 -29.36 -15.91 13.49
CA LEU A 4 -29.71 -14.75 12.66
C LEU A 4 -29.42 -15.17 11.22
N GLU A 5 -30.45 -15.66 10.54
CA GLU A 5 -30.43 -15.86 9.09
C GLU A 5 -30.42 -14.47 8.44
N PHE A 6 -29.25 -14.06 7.94
CA PHE A 6 -29.12 -12.98 6.98
C PHE A 6 -28.81 -13.61 5.63
N GLU A 7 -29.82 -13.67 4.77
CA GLU A 7 -29.69 -14.04 3.37
C GLU A 7 -28.67 -13.10 2.68
N PRO A 8 -27.66 -13.63 1.96
CA PRO A 8 -26.80 -12.81 1.13
C PRO A 8 -27.62 -12.33 -0.09
N LEU A 9 -27.99 -11.05 -0.08
CA LEU A 9 -28.64 -10.38 -1.21
C LEU A 9 -27.67 -10.19 -2.38
N LEU A 10 -27.25 -11.28 -3.01
CA LEU A 10 -26.62 -11.28 -4.32
C LEU A 10 -27.71 -11.42 -5.39
N HIS A 11 -28.35 -10.31 -5.73
CA HIS A 11 -29.08 -10.18 -6.99
C HIS A 11 -28.33 -9.23 -7.91
N PHE A 12 -27.31 -9.75 -8.58
CA PHE A 12 -26.87 -9.17 -9.84
C PHE A 12 -28.00 -9.41 -10.84
N GLY A 13 -28.74 -8.34 -11.15
CA GLY A 13 -29.83 -8.38 -12.10
C GLY A 13 -29.34 -8.96 -13.43
N SER A 14 -29.97 -10.05 -13.86
CA SER A 14 -29.93 -10.54 -15.23
C SER A 14 -30.64 -9.53 -16.15
N GLY A 15 -29.98 -8.40 -16.42
CA GLY A 15 -30.39 -7.46 -17.43
C GLY A 15 -30.01 -8.02 -18.79
N HIS A 16 -31.00 -8.56 -19.52
CA HIS A 16 -30.87 -8.81 -20.94
C HIS A 16 -30.40 -7.54 -21.66
N VAL A 17 -29.13 -7.49 -22.06
CA VAL A 17 -28.69 -6.55 -23.08
C VAL A 17 -29.23 -7.08 -24.40
N ALA A 18 -30.39 -6.54 -24.79
CA ALA A 18 -30.87 -6.63 -26.15
C ALA A 18 -29.78 -6.10 -27.09
N ALA A 19 -29.42 -6.91 -28.08
CA ALA A 19 -28.46 -6.57 -29.11
C ALA A 19 -28.91 -5.26 -29.80
N ALA A 20 -28.18 -4.18 -29.56
CA ALA A 20 -28.27 -2.97 -30.35
C ALA A 20 -27.53 -3.23 -31.67
N SER A 21 -28.30 -3.52 -32.71
CA SER A 21 -27.85 -3.65 -34.09
C SER A 21 -27.17 -2.36 -34.55
N ALA A 22 -25.87 -2.43 -34.85
CA ALA A 22 -25.19 -1.38 -35.59
C ALA A 22 -25.57 -1.45 -37.08
N PRO A 23 -25.81 -0.31 -37.76
CA PRO A 23 -26.21 -0.31 -39.16
C PRO A 23 -25.00 -0.45 -40.09
N GLY A 24 -25.10 -1.40 -41.03
CA GLY A 24 -24.54 -1.28 -42.38
C GLY A 24 -23.03 -1.41 -42.53
N VAL A 25 -22.54 -2.65 -42.67
CA VAL A 25 -21.42 -2.96 -43.58
C VAL A 25 -21.82 -4.18 -44.41
N ALA A 26 -21.70 -4.02 -45.73
CA ALA A 26 -22.21 -4.93 -46.74
C ALA A 26 -21.58 -6.34 -46.67
N ARG A 27 -22.41 -7.32 -46.98
CA ARG A 27 -22.22 -8.76 -46.81
C ARG A 27 -21.50 -9.39 -48.02
N GLU A 28 -20.39 -8.81 -48.45
CA GLU A 28 -19.80 -9.15 -49.77
C GLU A 28 -18.26 -9.31 -49.80
N GLU A 29 -17.64 -9.69 -48.69
CA GLU A 29 -16.19 -10.00 -48.68
C GLU A 29 -15.87 -11.33 -47.97
N LEU A 30 -16.73 -12.33 -48.16
CA LEU A 30 -16.60 -13.67 -47.55
C LEU A 30 -16.24 -14.79 -48.53
N GLU A 31 -15.77 -14.48 -49.74
CA GLU A 31 -15.30 -15.50 -50.69
C GLU A 31 -14.05 -15.05 -51.45
N ARG A 32 -12.88 -15.18 -50.83
CA ARG A 32 -11.60 -15.43 -51.53
C ARG A 32 -10.68 -16.30 -50.69
N VAL A 33 -11.06 -17.56 -50.52
CA VAL A 33 -10.14 -18.64 -50.12
C VAL A 33 -9.87 -19.46 -51.39
N GLY A 34 -8.64 -19.36 -51.91
CA GLY A 34 -8.17 -20.17 -53.04
C GLY A 34 -7.88 -21.62 -52.62
N PRO A 35 -7.83 -22.57 -53.56
CA PRO A 35 -8.03 -24.00 -53.30
C PRO A 35 -6.82 -24.78 -52.75
N ASP A 36 -5.74 -24.12 -52.34
CA ASP A 36 -4.50 -24.79 -51.96
C ASP A 36 -4.25 -24.63 -50.45
N GLY A 37 -4.73 -25.60 -49.67
CA GLY A 37 -4.67 -25.63 -48.20
C GLY A 37 -3.27 -25.72 -47.59
N GLN A 38 -2.49 -24.63 -47.67
CA GLN A 38 -1.25 -24.45 -46.92
C GLN A 38 -1.15 -23.04 -46.34
N GLY A 39 -1.52 -22.89 -45.06
CA GLY A 39 -1.31 -21.66 -44.29
C GLY A 39 0.16 -21.46 -43.95
N ARG A 40 0.83 -20.52 -44.63
CA ARG A 40 2.11 -19.95 -44.19
C ARG A 40 1.84 -18.68 -43.38
N PRO A 41 2.47 -18.46 -42.21
CA PRO A 41 2.28 -17.22 -41.47
C PRO A 41 2.93 -16.05 -42.21
N ALA A 42 2.17 -14.98 -42.41
CA ALA A 42 2.64 -13.73 -42.99
C ALA A 42 3.66 -13.08 -42.06
N GLY A 43 4.88 -12.88 -42.58
CA GLY A 43 5.98 -12.22 -41.89
C GLY A 43 5.68 -10.74 -41.64
N PHE A 44 5.88 -10.31 -40.41
CA PHE A 44 5.87 -8.90 -40.02
C PHE A 44 7.21 -8.27 -40.43
N ARG A 45 7.25 -7.54 -41.56
CA ARG A 45 8.38 -6.64 -41.88
C ARG A 45 8.17 -5.32 -41.12
N LYS A 46 9.04 -5.00 -40.17
CA LYS A 46 9.35 -3.60 -39.82
C LYS A 46 10.59 -3.18 -40.60
N SER A 47 10.46 -2.18 -41.47
CA SER A 47 11.59 -1.49 -42.07
C SER A 47 12.25 -0.60 -41.01
N PHE A 48 13.55 -0.76 -40.81
CA PHE A 48 14.35 0.17 -40.03
C PHE A 48 14.73 1.36 -40.92
N GLY A 49 14.47 2.56 -40.44
CA GLY A 49 15.02 3.78 -41.02
C GLY A 49 16.46 3.97 -40.56
N ASP A 50 17.31 4.36 -41.50
CA ASP A 50 18.74 4.61 -41.31
C ASP A 50 19.02 5.73 -40.29
N GLY A 51 20.05 5.50 -39.47
CA GLY A 51 20.89 6.62 -39.02
C GLY A 51 20.78 7.12 -37.58
N GLN A 52 20.49 6.29 -36.57
CA GLN A 52 20.73 6.68 -35.17
C GLN A 52 21.59 5.68 -34.39
N VAL A 53 22.68 6.23 -33.83
CA VAL A 53 23.75 5.55 -33.09
C VAL A 53 23.31 5.31 -31.65
N TRP A 54 23.53 4.09 -31.16
CA TRP A 54 23.29 3.65 -29.78
C TRP A 54 24.18 4.37 -28.75
N THR A 55 23.60 4.79 -27.63
CA THR A 55 24.30 5.19 -26.40
C THR A 55 23.88 4.28 -25.25
N ASP A 56 24.81 3.90 -24.37
CA ASP A 56 24.55 3.05 -23.21
C ASP A 56 24.00 3.83 -22.00
N SER A 57 23.51 3.08 -21.00
CA SER A 57 22.77 3.58 -19.83
C SER A 57 23.61 4.32 -18.77
N HIS A 58 24.82 4.79 -19.10
CA HIS A 58 25.66 5.53 -18.14
C HIS A 58 26.37 6.77 -18.70
N GLY A 59 26.01 7.30 -19.87
CA GLY A 59 26.25 8.71 -20.24
C GLY A 59 27.67 9.27 -20.03
N HIS A 60 28.71 8.64 -20.60
CA HIS A 60 30.06 9.20 -20.62
C HIS A 60 30.64 9.28 -22.04
N ALA A 61 31.21 10.43 -22.41
CA ALA A 61 31.92 10.66 -23.66
C ALA A 61 33.39 10.18 -23.57
N PRO A 62 33.99 9.66 -24.66
CA PRO A 62 35.35 9.15 -24.64
C PRO A 62 36.39 10.25 -24.88
N GLY A 63 37.43 10.24 -24.05
CA GLY A 63 38.73 10.84 -24.37
C GLY A 63 39.09 12.07 -23.56
N LEU A 64 39.87 11.87 -22.50
CA LEU A 64 40.94 12.77 -22.05
C LEU A 64 41.86 11.97 -21.10
N ARG A 65 43.15 11.95 -21.40
CA ARG A 65 44.19 11.15 -20.73
C ARG A 65 44.58 11.71 -19.35
N PRO A 66 45.07 10.89 -18.41
CA PRO A 66 45.56 11.35 -17.12
C PRO A 66 46.93 12.05 -17.22
N ARG A 67 47.11 13.17 -16.49
CA ARG A 67 48.44 13.77 -16.24
C ARG A 67 48.96 13.33 -14.87
N PRO A 68 50.23 12.92 -14.74
CA PRO A 68 50.80 12.50 -13.46
C PRO A 68 51.40 13.67 -12.67
N GLY A 69 51.31 13.57 -11.35
CA GLY A 69 52.30 14.08 -10.41
C GLY A 69 52.19 15.52 -9.92
N ARG A 70 51.78 15.69 -8.65
CA ARG A 70 52.50 16.59 -7.73
C ARG A 70 52.34 16.14 -6.27
N LEU A 71 53.28 15.30 -5.84
CA LEU A 71 53.72 15.21 -4.45
C LEU A 71 54.56 16.46 -4.16
N LEU A 72 54.19 17.25 -3.15
CA LEU A 72 55.11 18.11 -2.42
C LEU A 72 54.78 17.97 -0.93
N GLY A 73 55.81 17.59 -0.17
CA GLY A 73 55.75 17.21 1.25
C GLY A 73 55.68 18.39 2.23
N PRO A 74 55.95 18.12 3.53
CA PRO A 74 55.66 19.03 4.64
C PRO A 74 56.83 19.97 4.95
N THR A 75 56.57 21.00 5.78
CA THR A 75 57.42 21.64 6.84
C THR A 75 56.99 23.11 7.07
N PRO A 76 57.46 23.85 8.12
CA PRO A 76 57.26 23.60 9.56
C PRO A 76 56.88 24.89 10.37
N GLY A 77 56.35 24.72 11.59
CA GLY A 77 56.76 25.42 12.82
C GLY A 77 56.43 26.92 13.08
N GLY A 78 55.86 27.15 14.28
CA GLY A 78 55.89 28.42 15.05
C GLY A 78 54.63 29.28 14.91
N GLY A 79 53.96 29.81 15.94
CA GLY A 79 54.21 29.93 17.38
C GLY A 79 53.45 31.17 17.89
N GLY A 80 52.66 31.04 18.96
CA GLY A 80 52.21 32.10 19.90
C GLY A 80 51.37 33.29 19.39
N ASP A 81 50.07 33.32 19.70
CA ASP A 81 49.49 34.10 20.83
C ASP A 81 47.97 34.38 20.65
N PRO A 82 47.21 34.59 21.75
CA PRO A 82 45.77 34.42 21.80
C PRO A 82 45.02 35.73 21.49
N VAL A 83 43.99 35.67 20.65
CA VAL A 83 43.09 36.82 20.41
C VAL A 83 41.64 36.37 20.47
N ASP A 84 41.00 36.81 21.56
CA ASP A 84 39.62 37.22 21.73
C ASP A 84 38.49 36.46 21.03
N SER A 85 37.74 35.74 21.88
CA SER A 85 36.36 35.32 21.65
C SER A 85 35.45 36.52 21.30
N PRO A 86 34.69 36.46 20.18
CA PRO A 86 33.43 37.15 20.09
C PRO A 86 32.33 36.18 20.52
N VAL A 87 31.80 36.41 21.73
CA VAL A 87 30.42 36.03 22.05
C VAL A 87 29.53 36.91 21.18
N THR A 88 29.02 36.40 20.07
CA THR A 88 27.76 36.87 19.46
C THR A 88 27.22 35.84 18.48
N GLY A 89 25.90 35.68 18.51
CA GLY A 89 25.16 34.95 17.48
C GLY A 89 24.76 33.55 17.90
N SER A 90 23.76 33.46 18.77
CA SER A 90 22.86 32.31 18.78
C SER A 90 22.33 32.09 17.36
N THR A 91 22.96 31.21 16.58
CA THR A 91 22.30 30.51 15.48
C THR A 91 21.32 29.50 16.07
N GLY A 92 20.39 30.01 16.87
CA GLY A 92 19.08 29.41 17.00
C GLY A 92 18.37 29.69 15.69
N GLU A 93 18.72 28.96 14.64
CA GLU A 93 17.76 28.59 13.62
C GLU A 93 16.64 27.85 14.38
N ARG A 94 15.71 28.66 14.90
CA ARG A 94 14.38 28.19 15.23
C ARG A 94 13.84 27.66 13.92
N ALA A 95 13.99 26.35 13.71
CA ALA A 95 13.17 25.61 12.78
C ALA A 95 11.74 26.09 13.02
N ALA A 96 11.22 26.91 12.10
CA ALA A 96 9.90 27.49 12.22
C ALA A 96 8.94 26.31 12.23
N GLY A 97 8.55 25.88 13.44
CA GLY A 97 7.71 24.71 13.64
C GLY A 97 6.42 24.94 12.89
N ARG A 98 6.25 24.26 11.75
CA ARG A 98 5.00 24.28 10.99
C ARG A 98 3.89 23.82 11.93
N ARG A 99 3.02 24.75 12.33
CA ARG A 99 1.79 24.42 13.06
C ARG A 99 0.87 23.70 12.08
N LEU A 100 0.72 22.39 12.25
CA LEU A 100 -0.30 21.62 11.52
C LEU A 100 -1.68 22.10 11.99
N THR A 101 -2.58 22.38 11.05
CA THR A 101 -3.97 22.78 11.33
C THR A 101 -4.93 21.89 10.55
N GLY A 102 -6.19 21.82 11.00
CA GLY A 102 -7.25 21.06 10.32
C GLY A 102 -7.00 19.54 10.26
N LEU A 103 -7.32 18.92 9.12
CA LEU A 103 -7.20 17.47 8.90
C LEU A 103 -5.78 16.94 9.09
N ALA A 104 -4.77 17.73 8.74
CA ALA A 104 -3.37 17.33 8.92
C ALA A 104 -3.00 17.18 10.40
N ALA A 105 -3.55 18.04 11.27
CA ALA A 105 -3.38 17.90 12.72
C ALA A 105 -4.14 16.68 13.27
N LEU A 106 -5.37 16.44 12.80
CA LEU A 106 -6.14 15.27 13.19
C LEU A 106 -5.42 13.96 12.83
N PHE A 107 -4.96 13.82 11.60
CA PHE A 107 -4.23 12.63 11.13
C PHE A 107 -2.91 12.41 11.85
N ALA A 108 -2.22 13.47 12.28
CA ALA A 108 -1.04 13.36 13.12
C ALA A 108 -1.36 12.86 14.53
N VAL A 109 -2.56 13.13 15.07
CA VAL A 109 -2.94 12.74 16.44
C VAL A 109 -3.45 11.30 16.52
N ILE A 110 -4.14 10.81 15.50
CA ILE A 110 -4.81 9.49 15.51
C ILE A 110 -3.88 8.35 15.97
N PRO A 111 -2.65 8.19 15.42
CA PRO A 111 -1.79 7.06 15.78
C PRO A 111 -1.28 7.07 17.22
N HIS A 112 -1.41 8.22 17.91
CA HIS A 112 -0.87 8.44 19.25
C HIS A 112 -1.97 8.56 20.32
N HIS A 113 -3.23 8.66 19.92
CA HIS A 113 -4.35 8.86 20.84
C HIS A 113 -5.08 7.55 21.16
N ARG A 114 -5.07 7.14 22.44
CA ARG A 114 -5.62 5.84 22.87
C ARG A 114 -7.10 5.65 22.50
N GLY A 115 -7.90 6.71 22.58
CA GLY A 115 -9.31 6.64 22.20
C GLY A 115 -9.51 6.33 20.72
N TRP A 116 -8.69 6.94 19.85
CA TRP A 116 -8.74 6.69 18.42
C TRP A 116 -8.26 5.28 18.09
N LEU A 117 -7.15 4.84 18.69
CA LEU A 117 -6.68 3.46 18.51
C LEU A 117 -7.70 2.42 18.96
N ARG A 118 -8.41 2.63 20.08
CA ARG A 118 -9.50 1.73 20.54
C ARG A 118 -10.65 1.68 19.54
N LEU A 119 -11.01 2.84 18.96
CA LEU A 119 -12.03 2.90 17.93
C LEU A 119 -11.57 2.13 16.67
N LEU A 120 -10.34 2.33 16.21
CA LEU A 120 -9.80 1.60 15.05
C LEU A 120 -9.76 0.09 15.30
N VAL A 121 -9.40 -0.35 16.52
CA VAL A 121 -9.51 -1.77 16.90
C VAL A 121 -10.95 -2.28 16.73
N ALA A 122 -11.93 -1.56 17.29
CA ALA A 122 -13.33 -1.97 17.21
C ALA A 122 -13.83 -2.01 15.76
N VAL A 123 -13.54 -0.97 14.97
CA VAL A 123 -13.94 -0.88 13.56
C VAL A 123 -13.29 -1.98 12.74
N ASN A 124 -12.00 -2.28 12.94
CA ASN A 124 -11.33 -3.36 12.23
C ASN A 124 -11.91 -4.73 12.59
N VAL A 125 -12.18 -5.00 13.87
CA VAL A 125 -12.77 -6.28 14.29
C VAL A 125 -14.20 -6.44 13.74
N LEU A 126 -15.04 -5.41 13.86
CA LEU A 126 -16.41 -5.45 13.34
C LEU A 126 -16.43 -5.53 11.81
N GLY A 127 -15.58 -4.76 11.14
CA GLY A 127 -15.38 -4.80 9.70
C GLY A 127 -14.88 -6.17 9.23
N SER A 128 -13.99 -6.82 10.00
CA SER A 128 -13.54 -8.19 9.72
C SER A 128 -14.69 -9.18 9.82
N ILE A 129 -15.52 -9.10 10.86
CA ILE A 129 -16.69 -9.99 11.03
C ILE A 129 -17.63 -9.85 9.84
N TYR A 130 -17.94 -8.62 9.44
CA TYR A 130 -18.74 -8.35 8.25
C TYR A 130 -18.06 -8.88 6.98
N GLY A 131 -16.75 -8.65 6.84
CA GLY A 131 -15.96 -9.15 5.72
C GLY A 131 -15.96 -10.68 5.62
N PHE A 132 -15.77 -11.40 6.73
CA PHE A 132 -15.83 -12.86 6.73
C PHE A 132 -17.19 -13.39 6.27
N ASN A 133 -18.28 -12.69 6.59
CA ASN A 133 -19.61 -13.03 6.07
C ASN A 133 -19.65 -13.03 4.53
N TRP A 134 -18.96 -12.07 3.90
CA TRP A 134 -18.83 -11.95 2.45
C TRP A 134 -18.08 -13.15 1.82
N TYR A 135 -17.18 -13.78 2.58
CA TYR A 135 -16.40 -14.93 2.12
C TYR A 135 -17.02 -16.30 2.48
N VAL A 136 -18.13 -16.36 3.23
CA VAL A 136 -18.73 -17.64 3.70
C VAL A 136 -18.92 -18.63 2.55
N ALA A 137 -19.52 -18.19 1.45
CA ALA A 137 -19.78 -19.06 0.29
C ALA A 137 -18.49 -19.52 -0.39
N GLN A 138 -17.46 -18.68 -0.44
CA GLN A 138 -16.15 -19.03 -1.01
C GLN A 138 -15.42 -20.03 -0.10
N LEU A 139 -15.33 -19.74 1.20
CA LEU A 139 -14.66 -20.60 2.18
C LEU A 139 -15.31 -21.99 2.27
N ALA A 140 -16.64 -22.09 2.10
CA ALA A 140 -17.33 -23.37 2.06
C ALA A 140 -16.90 -24.27 0.88
N ARG A 141 -16.40 -23.69 -0.21
CA ARG A 141 -15.91 -24.40 -1.40
C ARG A 141 -14.38 -24.49 -1.47
N THR A 142 -13.68 -23.75 -0.63
CA THR A 142 -12.21 -23.69 -0.58
C THR A 142 -11.68 -24.69 0.45
N PRO A 143 -10.72 -25.57 0.10
CA PRO A 143 -10.06 -26.43 1.08
C PRO A 143 -9.52 -25.65 2.29
N TRP A 144 -9.76 -26.17 3.50
CA TRP A 144 -9.48 -25.44 4.75
C TRP A 144 -8.03 -24.96 4.90
N TYR A 145 -7.06 -25.67 4.31
CA TYR A 145 -5.64 -25.29 4.36
C TYR A 145 -5.29 -24.07 3.50
N LEU A 146 -6.18 -23.65 2.59
CA LEU A 146 -6.04 -22.41 1.81
C LEU A 146 -6.70 -21.21 2.51
N TRP A 147 -7.50 -21.43 3.55
CA TRP A 147 -8.17 -20.33 4.26
C TRP A 147 -7.22 -19.25 4.80
N PRO A 148 -5.96 -19.51 5.20
CA PRO A 148 -5.06 -18.44 5.61
C PRO A 148 -4.67 -17.45 4.49
N VAL A 149 -4.93 -17.79 3.22
CA VAL A 149 -4.60 -16.95 2.06
C VAL A 149 -5.82 -16.59 1.21
N THR A 150 -7.05 -16.91 1.64
CA THR A 150 -8.27 -16.63 0.86
C THR A 150 -9.04 -15.37 1.29
N PRO A 151 -9.40 -15.16 2.58
CA PRO A 151 -10.11 -13.97 3.00
C PRO A 151 -9.13 -12.81 3.20
N ASP A 152 -8.77 -12.14 2.11
CA ASP A 152 -7.79 -11.07 2.05
C ASP A 152 -8.07 -9.89 3.01
N SER A 153 -9.11 -9.09 2.71
CA SER A 153 -9.46 -7.92 3.52
C SER A 153 -9.93 -8.28 4.93
N PRO A 154 -10.67 -9.39 5.19
CA PRO A 154 -11.02 -9.79 6.54
C PRO A 154 -9.82 -10.22 7.40
N LEU A 155 -8.86 -10.98 6.85
CA LEU A 155 -7.67 -11.39 7.62
C LEU A 155 -6.75 -10.22 7.91
N SER A 156 -6.53 -9.35 6.92
CA SER A 156 -5.67 -8.18 7.08
C SER A 156 -6.24 -7.18 8.09
N SER A 157 -7.52 -6.83 8.00
CA SER A 157 -8.17 -5.94 8.97
C SER A 157 -8.21 -6.56 10.39
N LEU A 158 -8.50 -7.85 10.53
CA LEU A 158 -8.47 -8.52 11.84
C LEU A 158 -7.06 -8.48 12.44
N GLY A 159 -6.06 -8.82 11.62
CA GLY A 159 -4.66 -8.76 12.00
C GLY A 159 -4.23 -7.34 12.39
N PHE A 160 -4.70 -6.33 11.67
CA PHE A 160 -4.45 -4.92 11.98
C PHE A 160 -5.07 -4.52 13.31
N GLY A 161 -6.32 -4.90 13.58
CA GLY A 161 -6.97 -4.72 14.87
C GLY A 161 -6.20 -5.37 16.02
N ILE A 162 -5.71 -6.60 15.84
CA ILE A 162 -4.86 -7.30 16.83
C ILE A 162 -3.55 -6.54 17.05
N TYR A 163 -2.91 -6.08 15.98
CA TYR A 163 -1.67 -5.30 16.05
C TYR A 163 -1.88 -3.98 16.82
N LEU A 164 -2.96 -3.25 16.56
CA LEU A 164 -3.31 -2.05 17.32
C LEU A 164 -3.58 -2.37 18.81
N ALA A 165 -4.24 -3.48 19.11
CA ALA A 165 -4.48 -3.93 20.48
C ALA A 165 -3.17 -4.30 21.22
N LEU A 166 -2.23 -4.97 20.54
CA LEU A 166 -0.88 -5.21 21.06
C LEU A 166 -0.16 -3.90 21.36
N ARG A 167 -0.24 -2.93 20.45
CA ARG A 167 0.32 -1.59 20.63
C ARG A 167 -0.28 -0.84 21.82
N LEU A 168 -1.61 -0.88 21.97
CA LEU A 168 -2.32 -0.32 23.13
C LEU A 168 -1.91 -0.96 24.47
N SER A 169 -1.45 -2.22 24.41
CA SER A 169 -0.92 -2.98 25.54
C SER A 169 0.58 -2.79 25.76
N GLY A 170 1.24 -1.94 24.96
CA GLY A 170 2.69 -1.69 25.02
C GLY A 170 3.56 -2.83 24.51
N ARG A 171 2.99 -3.77 23.74
CA ARG A 171 3.74 -4.90 23.18
C ARG A 171 4.25 -4.54 21.78
N ALA A 172 5.56 -4.64 21.58
CA ALA A 172 6.17 -4.48 20.28
C ALA A 172 6.00 -5.77 19.46
N ALA A 173 5.50 -5.63 18.23
CA ALA A 173 5.35 -6.74 17.29
C ALA A 173 5.78 -6.30 15.88
N PRO A 174 7.05 -5.92 15.66
CA PRO A 174 7.48 -5.25 14.42
C PRO A 174 7.29 -6.10 13.16
N TRP A 175 7.44 -7.42 13.26
CA TRP A 175 7.25 -8.37 12.15
C TRP A 175 5.79 -8.51 11.76
N PHE A 176 4.94 -8.81 12.76
CA PHE A 176 3.50 -8.90 12.57
C PHE A 176 2.90 -7.57 12.13
N GLY A 177 3.33 -6.47 12.76
CA GLY A 177 2.96 -5.12 12.40
C GLY A 177 3.28 -4.79 10.95
N ALA A 178 4.48 -5.13 10.46
CA ALA A 178 4.85 -4.91 9.06
C ALA A 178 3.89 -5.65 8.11
N LEU A 179 3.63 -6.93 8.41
CA LEU A 179 2.75 -7.78 7.62
C LEU A 179 1.35 -7.17 7.51
N VAL A 180 0.71 -6.89 8.64
CA VAL A 180 -0.68 -6.42 8.65
C VAL A 180 -0.80 -4.97 8.17
N GLN A 181 0.19 -4.11 8.42
CA GLN A 181 0.17 -2.76 7.87
C GLN A 181 0.21 -2.79 6.34
N LEU A 182 1.13 -3.56 5.73
CA LEU A 182 1.24 -3.65 4.28
C LEU A 182 0.01 -4.34 3.66
N ALA A 183 -0.46 -5.42 4.28
CA ALA A 183 -1.66 -6.15 3.83
C ALA A 183 -2.91 -5.27 3.86
N THR A 184 -3.22 -4.65 5.00
CA THR A 184 -4.40 -3.78 5.15
C THR A 184 -4.35 -2.60 4.18
N PHE A 185 -3.16 -2.03 3.96
CA PHE A 185 -2.98 -0.99 2.95
C PHE A 185 -3.25 -1.48 1.53
N LYS A 186 -2.63 -2.60 1.14
CA LYS A 186 -2.78 -3.20 -0.20
C LYS A 186 -4.23 -3.56 -0.48
N TYR A 187 -4.87 -4.37 0.38
CA TYR A 187 -6.23 -4.85 0.12
C TYR A 187 -7.27 -3.74 0.25
N GLY A 188 -7.04 -2.74 1.10
CA GLY A 188 -7.83 -1.51 1.11
C GLY A 188 -7.80 -0.82 -0.26
N LEU A 189 -6.62 -0.63 -0.85
CA LEU A 189 -6.49 -0.03 -2.17
C LEU A 189 -7.03 -0.93 -3.29
N TRP A 190 -6.81 -2.25 -3.22
CA TRP A 190 -7.29 -3.19 -4.22
C TRP A 190 -8.80 -3.09 -4.39
N THR A 191 -9.55 -3.13 -3.29
CA THR A 191 -11.01 -3.01 -3.35
C THR A 191 -11.44 -1.64 -3.88
N VAL A 192 -10.76 -0.55 -3.47
CA VAL A 192 -11.04 0.79 -3.98
C VAL A 192 -10.82 0.89 -5.49
N VAL A 193 -9.76 0.26 -6.00
CA VAL A 193 -9.43 0.25 -7.42
C VAL A 193 -10.43 -0.60 -8.20
N VAL A 194 -10.65 -1.86 -7.80
CA VAL A 194 -11.50 -2.80 -8.55
C VAL A 194 -12.97 -2.38 -8.53
N LEU A 195 -13.52 -2.05 -7.35
CA LEU A 195 -14.92 -1.59 -7.26
C LEU A 195 -15.09 -0.16 -7.77
N GLY A 196 -14.06 0.68 -7.68
CA GLY A 196 -14.09 2.04 -8.23
C GLY A 196 -14.16 2.02 -9.75
N GLN A 197 -13.40 1.13 -10.40
CA GLN A 197 -13.49 0.92 -11.84
C GLN A 197 -14.89 0.43 -12.25
N TYR A 198 -15.45 -0.54 -11.52
CA TYR A 198 -16.81 -1.01 -11.77
C TYR A 198 -17.84 0.13 -11.64
N LEU A 199 -17.75 0.93 -10.58
CA LEU A 199 -18.62 2.10 -10.38
C LEU A 199 -18.49 3.11 -11.54
N LEU A 200 -17.27 3.41 -11.98
CA LEU A 200 -17.04 4.34 -13.09
C LEU A 200 -17.56 3.81 -14.43
N ALA A 201 -17.45 2.50 -14.66
CA ALA A 201 -17.90 1.86 -15.89
C ALA A 201 -19.42 1.72 -15.98
N THR A 202 -20.09 1.44 -14.86
CA THR A 202 -21.53 1.12 -14.83
C THR A 202 -22.40 2.26 -14.32
N GLY A 203 -21.85 3.16 -13.51
CA GLY A 203 -22.62 4.15 -12.76
C GLY A 203 -23.42 3.57 -11.57
N ASP A 204 -23.24 2.28 -11.24
CA ASP A 204 -23.99 1.61 -10.17
C ASP A 204 -23.43 1.95 -8.79
N ALA A 205 -23.99 2.99 -8.18
CA ALA A 205 -23.64 3.49 -6.86
C ALA A 205 -24.54 2.92 -5.75
N ASN A 206 -24.75 1.60 -5.72
CA ASN A 206 -25.57 0.98 -4.68
C ASN A 206 -24.94 1.14 -3.27
N PRO A 207 -25.75 1.11 -2.19
CA PRO A 207 -25.25 1.36 -0.83
C PRO A 207 -24.15 0.39 -0.37
N GLU A 208 -24.20 -0.88 -0.78
CA GLU A 208 -23.18 -1.88 -0.43
C GLU A 208 -21.83 -1.53 -1.08
N LEU A 209 -21.83 -1.19 -2.37
CA LEU A 209 -20.63 -0.77 -3.09
C LEU A 209 -20.02 0.49 -2.46
N LEU A 210 -20.84 1.49 -2.10
CA LEU A 210 -20.36 2.70 -1.44
C LEU A 210 -19.80 2.43 -0.04
N LEU A 211 -20.42 1.51 0.71
CA LEU A 211 -19.91 1.04 1.99
C LEU A 211 -18.56 0.34 1.82
N LEU A 212 -18.43 -0.58 0.86
CA LEU A 212 -17.18 -1.29 0.58
C LEU A 212 -16.08 -0.31 0.17
N LEU A 213 -16.35 0.61 -0.76
CA LEU A 213 -15.38 1.64 -1.17
C LEU A 213 -14.92 2.50 0.01
N SER A 214 -15.86 3.02 0.81
CA SER A 214 -15.53 3.92 1.92
C SER A 214 -14.77 3.23 3.05
N THR A 215 -15.17 2.00 3.41
CA THR A 215 -14.50 1.22 4.46
C THR A 215 -13.10 0.78 4.04
N HIS A 216 -12.90 0.37 2.80
CA HIS A 216 -11.59 -0.02 2.28
C HIS A 216 -10.66 1.17 2.05
N ALA A 217 -11.19 2.34 1.67
CA ALA A 217 -10.43 3.58 1.71
C ALA A 217 -9.99 3.92 3.15
N GLY A 218 -10.84 3.66 4.13
CA GLY A 218 -10.52 3.73 5.56
C GLY A 218 -9.35 2.81 5.94
N MET A 219 -9.39 1.54 5.53
CA MET A 219 -8.31 0.56 5.75
C MET A 219 -6.97 1.05 5.18
N ALA A 220 -6.97 1.54 3.93
CA ALA A 220 -5.76 2.08 3.31
C ALA A 220 -5.24 3.30 4.09
N LEU A 221 -6.12 4.21 4.50
CA LEU A 221 -5.74 5.41 5.23
C LEU A 221 -5.15 5.08 6.60
N GLU A 222 -5.83 4.26 7.42
CA GLU A 222 -5.37 3.93 8.77
C GLU A 222 -4.04 3.16 8.76
N ALA A 223 -3.85 2.25 7.80
CA ALA A 223 -2.63 1.48 7.66
C ALA A 223 -1.47 2.42 7.29
N TYR A 224 -1.67 3.35 6.37
CA TYR A 224 -0.63 4.33 6.00
C TYR A 224 -0.27 5.27 7.16
N LEU A 225 -1.26 5.74 7.93
CA LEU A 225 -1.00 6.53 9.13
C LEU A 225 -0.15 5.75 10.13
N MET A 226 -0.39 4.44 10.26
CA MET A 226 0.37 3.59 11.15
C MET A 226 1.79 3.29 10.65
N MET A 227 2.00 3.13 9.33
CA MET A 227 3.34 3.01 8.75
C MET A 227 4.24 4.21 9.05
N ARG A 228 3.63 5.40 9.21
CA ARG A 228 4.35 6.63 9.59
C ARG A 228 4.67 6.69 11.08
N ALA A 229 3.73 6.24 11.91
CA ALA A 229 3.85 6.30 13.37
C ALA A 229 4.57 5.10 14.00
N ASP A 230 4.66 3.98 13.28
CA ASP A 230 5.34 2.75 13.68
C ASP A 230 6.10 2.10 12.51
N PRO A 231 7.15 2.76 11.99
CA PRO A 231 7.80 2.30 10.77
C PRO A 231 8.50 0.95 10.97
N ALA A 232 8.11 -0.04 10.18
CA ALA A 232 8.65 -1.39 10.27
C ALA A 232 10.15 -1.47 9.88
N PRO A 233 10.93 -2.37 10.51
CA PRO A 233 12.31 -2.62 10.11
C PRO A 233 12.37 -3.26 8.72
N GLY A 234 13.47 -3.00 7.99
CA GLY A 234 13.65 -3.49 6.61
C GLY A 234 13.44 -5.00 6.42
N PRO A 235 14.02 -5.87 7.27
CA PRO A 235 13.78 -7.31 7.19
C PRO A 235 12.30 -7.70 7.36
N ALA A 236 11.55 -7.00 8.21
CA ALA A 236 10.12 -7.26 8.39
C ALA A 236 9.31 -6.85 7.16
N LEU A 237 9.70 -5.77 6.47
CA LEU A 237 9.10 -5.41 5.18
C LEU A 237 9.38 -6.48 4.12
N ALA A 238 10.58 -7.04 4.08
CA ALA A 238 10.92 -8.11 3.12
C ALA A 238 10.05 -9.36 3.35
N LEU A 239 9.85 -9.76 4.62
CA LEU A 239 8.95 -10.86 4.96
C LEU A 239 7.50 -10.55 4.57
N ALA A 240 7.01 -9.35 4.88
CA ALA A 240 5.66 -8.91 4.52
C ALA A 240 5.46 -8.91 2.99
N MET A 241 6.45 -8.46 2.22
CA MET A 241 6.42 -8.52 0.76
C MET A 241 6.41 -9.95 0.23
N GLY A 242 7.18 -10.85 0.84
CA GLY A 242 7.14 -12.28 0.50
C GLY A 242 5.74 -12.87 0.72
N TRP A 243 5.07 -12.50 1.81
CA TRP A 243 3.70 -12.92 2.07
C TRP A 243 2.71 -12.35 1.04
N LEU A 244 2.78 -11.06 0.72
CA LEU A 244 1.87 -10.45 -0.24
C LEU A 244 2.05 -11.01 -1.66
N ALA A 245 3.29 -11.29 -2.06
CA ALA A 245 3.58 -11.93 -3.34
C ALA A 245 3.11 -13.39 -3.36
N LEU A 246 3.23 -14.11 -2.24
CA LEU A 246 2.69 -15.46 -2.11
C LEU A 246 1.16 -15.45 -2.25
N ASN A 247 0.48 -14.53 -1.59
CA ASN A 247 -0.96 -14.39 -1.68
C ASN A 247 -1.41 -13.96 -3.09
N ASP A 248 -0.71 -13.03 -3.76
CA ASP A 248 -0.96 -12.72 -5.19
C ASP A 248 -0.84 -13.99 -6.07
N ALA A 249 0.14 -14.85 -5.80
CA ALA A 249 0.30 -16.10 -6.53
C ALA A 249 -0.86 -17.07 -6.27
N PHE A 250 -1.32 -17.21 -5.02
CA PHE A 250 -2.49 -18.03 -4.72
C PHE A 250 -3.75 -17.48 -5.38
N ASP A 251 -3.95 -16.16 -5.31
CA ASP A 251 -5.15 -15.52 -5.84
C ASP A 251 -5.30 -15.73 -7.34
N TYR A 252 -4.25 -15.46 -8.11
CA TYR A 252 -4.35 -15.41 -9.56
C TYR A 252 -3.77 -16.64 -10.28
N LEU A 253 -2.93 -17.46 -9.63
CA LEU A 253 -2.45 -18.73 -10.21
C LEU A 253 -3.23 -19.95 -9.71
N VAL A 254 -3.74 -19.90 -8.48
CA VAL A 254 -4.53 -20.99 -7.87
C VAL A 254 -6.03 -20.67 -7.89
N GLY A 255 -6.41 -19.40 -8.05
CA GLY A 255 -7.81 -18.98 -8.15
C GLY A 255 -8.47 -18.76 -6.79
N THR A 256 -7.72 -18.34 -5.77
CA THR A 256 -8.28 -17.99 -4.45
C THR A 256 -8.73 -16.54 -4.34
N HIS A 257 -8.62 -15.75 -5.41
CA HIS A 257 -8.93 -14.34 -5.41
C HIS A 257 -10.37 -14.03 -4.93
N PRO A 258 -10.62 -12.84 -4.39
CA PRO A 258 -11.97 -12.39 -4.08
C PRO A 258 -12.83 -12.28 -5.33
N THR A 259 -14.16 -12.34 -5.18
CA THR A 259 -15.09 -12.14 -6.30
C THR A 259 -14.84 -10.79 -6.99
N VAL A 260 -14.58 -10.82 -8.28
CA VAL A 260 -14.43 -9.63 -9.13
C VAL A 260 -15.75 -9.39 -9.88
N PRO A 261 -16.25 -8.13 -9.97
CA PRO A 261 -17.53 -7.84 -10.64
C PRO A 261 -17.59 -8.29 -12.10
N ASP A 262 -16.48 -8.15 -12.83
CA ASP A 262 -16.32 -8.64 -14.20
C ASP A 262 -15.18 -9.67 -14.27
N PRO A 263 -15.49 -10.97 -14.31
CA PRO A 263 -14.48 -12.02 -14.39
C PRO A 263 -13.61 -11.97 -15.66
N SER A 264 -14.05 -11.30 -16.73
CA SER A 264 -13.24 -11.19 -17.96
C SER A 264 -12.02 -10.28 -17.79
N LEU A 265 -11.99 -9.48 -16.73
CA LEU A 265 -10.90 -8.56 -16.40
C LEU A 265 -9.87 -9.18 -15.45
N ILE A 266 -9.97 -10.48 -15.13
CA ILE A 266 -9.15 -11.10 -14.08
C ILE A 266 -7.64 -10.96 -14.33
N ASP A 267 -7.19 -11.04 -15.58
CA ASP A 267 -5.78 -10.86 -15.94
C ASP A 267 -5.29 -9.43 -15.67
N VAL A 268 -6.15 -8.44 -15.89
CA VAL A 268 -5.86 -7.03 -15.58
C VAL A 268 -5.80 -6.84 -14.07
N VAL A 269 -6.78 -7.38 -13.34
CA VAL A 269 -6.85 -7.31 -11.88
C VAL A 269 -5.64 -8.00 -11.22
N ALA A 270 -5.11 -9.08 -11.81
CA ALA A 270 -3.88 -9.72 -11.36
C ALA A 270 -2.65 -8.81 -11.45
N VAL A 271 -2.51 -8.08 -12.57
CA VAL A 271 -1.44 -7.09 -12.76
C VAL A 271 -1.60 -5.92 -11.80
N GLU A 272 -2.83 -5.44 -11.59
CA GLU A 272 -3.14 -4.40 -10.62
C GLU A 272 -2.79 -4.82 -9.20
N ALA A 273 -3.15 -6.04 -8.80
CA ALA A 273 -2.82 -6.59 -7.49
C ALA A 273 -1.31 -6.62 -7.24
N ALA A 274 -0.53 -7.10 -8.21
CA ALA A 274 0.93 -7.08 -8.15
C ALA A 274 1.48 -5.64 -8.06
N ALA A 275 0.93 -4.70 -8.84
CA ALA A 275 1.32 -3.29 -8.80
C ALA A 275 1.01 -2.67 -7.43
N LEU A 276 -0.12 -3.00 -6.82
CA LEU A 276 -0.51 -2.54 -5.49
C LEU A 276 0.37 -3.13 -4.38
N THR A 277 0.85 -4.36 -4.52
CA THR A 277 1.87 -4.94 -3.64
C THR A 277 3.15 -4.08 -3.65
N TRP A 278 3.63 -3.66 -4.83
CA TRP A 278 4.77 -2.75 -4.93
C TRP A 278 4.47 -1.34 -4.41
N LEU A 279 3.25 -0.84 -4.64
CA LEU A 279 2.82 0.44 -4.10
C LEU A 279 2.79 0.44 -2.57
N ALA A 280 2.34 -0.65 -1.95
CA ALA A 280 2.37 -0.81 -0.50
C ALA A 280 3.80 -0.74 0.06
N LEU A 281 4.77 -1.37 -0.61
CA LEU A 281 6.18 -1.22 -0.25
C LEU A 281 6.66 0.22 -0.40
N ALA A 282 6.35 0.87 -1.52
CA ALA A 282 6.75 2.25 -1.77
C ALA A 282 6.18 3.22 -0.72
N ALA A 283 4.91 3.01 -0.32
CA ALA A 283 4.24 3.74 0.74
C ALA A 283 4.96 3.53 2.09
N ALA A 284 5.27 2.28 2.44
CA ALA A 284 5.98 1.96 3.68
C ALA A 284 7.41 2.56 3.72
N LEU A 285 8.16 2.50 2.61
CA LEU A 285 9.49 3.10 2.51
C LEU A 285 9.43 4.63 2.60
N THR A 286 8.41 5.24 2.00
CA THR A 286 8.17 6.69 2.09
C THR A 286 7.80 7.10 3.52
N ALA A 287 6.92 6.34 4.16
CA ALA A 287 6.52 6.52 5.54
C ALA A 287 7.72 6.41 6.50
N ARG A 288 8.63 5.46 6.26
CA ARG A 288 9.90 5.33 7.01
C ARG A 288 10.81 6.55 6.88
N ARG A 289 10.93 7.14 5.69
CA ARG A 289 11.75 8.35 5.46
C ARG A 289 11.16 9.61 6.10
N ARG A 290 9.83 9.67 6.19
CA ARG A 290 9.05 10.80 6.71
C ARG A 290 8.47 10.55 8.10
N GLY A 291 8.89 9.46 8.75
CA GLY A 291 8.35 9.03 10.02
C GLY A 291 8.66 10.08 11.09
N ASP A 292 7.69 10.36 11.94
CA ASP A 292 7.88 11.35 12.98
C ASP A 292 8.97 10.83 13.94
N PRO A 293 9.96 11.65 14.36
CA PRO A 293 11.06 11.23 15.22
C PRO A 293 10.63 10.87 16.65
N VAL A 294 9.35 10.59 16.88
CA VAL A 294 8.81 10.10 18.15
C VAL A 294 9.26 8.65 18.34
N ARG A 295 10.55 8.49 18.66
CA ARG A 295 11.06 7.27 19.26
C ARG A 295 10.26 7.02 20.52
N TYR A 296 9.57 5.90 20.58
CA TYR A 296 8.93 5.35 21.77
C TYR A 296 9.99 4.91 22.81
N THR A 297 11.04 5.70 23.02
CA THR A 297 11.98 5.54 24.13
C THR A 297 11.42 6.34 25.31
N GLY A 298 10.39 5.79 25.96
CA GLY A 298 9.75 6.45 27.10
C GLY A 298 8.29 6.11 27.34
N TRP A 299 7.76 5.03 26.76
CA TRP A 299 6.44 4.54 27.17
C TRP A 299 6.51 3.96 28.58
N ASN A 300 6.13 4.79 29.55
CA ASN A 300 5.87 4.38 30.91
C ASN A 300 4.38 3.96 30.98
N PRO A 301 4.06 2.66 31.16
CA PRO A 301 2.68 2.20 31.32
C PRO A 301 1.95 2.85 32.50
N ASP A 302 2.70 3.43 33.46
CA ASP A 302 2.21 3.99 34.74
C ASP A 302 2.65 5.45 35.00
N GLY A 303 2.90 6.26 33.97
CA GLY A 303 3.41 7.64 34.15
C GLY A 303 2.51 8.53 35.05
N PRO A 304 3.04 9.12 36.14
CA PRO A 304 2.21 9.87 37.08
C PRO A 304 1.92 11.29 36.58
N GLY A 305 0.65 11.69 36.65
CA GLY A 305 0.19 12.96 37.21
C GLY A 305 0.42 14.25 36.42
N MET A 306 -0.65 15.05 36.34
CA MET A 306 -0.60 16.52 36.27
C MET A 306 0.54 17.09 37.12
N PRO A 307 1.18 18.22 36.72
CA PRO A 307 2.21 18.84 37.53
C PRO A 307 1.62 19.41 38.83
N GLY A 308 1.70 18.62 39.91
CA GLY A 308 1.50 19.08 41.27
C GLY A 308 2.62 20.03 41.68
N LYS A 309 2.24 21.22 42.16
CA LYS A 309 3.14 22.23 42.74
C LYS A 309 4.06 21.58 43.78
N ARG A 310 5.37 21.59 43.55
CA ARG A 310 6.36 21.27 44.59
C ARG A 310 6.35 22.39 45.62
N GLY A 311 5.91 22.05 46.82
CA GLY A 311 6.06 22.88 48.01
C GLY A 311 7.54 23.04 48.36
N SER A 312 7.87 24.26 48.76
CA SER A 312 9.11 24.63 49.45
C SER A 312 9.28 23.80 50.73
N GLN A 313 10.43 23.16 50.88
CA GLN A 313 10.86 22.67 52.20
C GLN A 313 11.49 23.83 53.00
N PRO A 314 11.29 23.88 54.32
CA PRO A 314 12.05 24.75 55.20
C PRO A 314 13.49 24.25 55.41
#